data_AF-A0A0S3UJG2-F1
#
_entry.id   AF-A0A0S3UJG2-F1
#
_cell.length_a   1.000
_cell.length_b   1.000
_cell.length_c   1.000
_cell.angle_alpha   90.00
_cell.angle_beta   90.00
_cell.angle_gamma   90.00
#
_symmetry.space_group_name_H-M   'P 1'
#
loop_
_entity.id
_entity.type
_entity.pdbx_description
1 polymer ?
#
loop_
_entity_poly.entity_id
_entity_poly.type
_entity_poly.pdbx_seq_one_letter_code
_entity_poly.pdbx_strand_id
1 'polypeptide(L)'
;MAQIRITSPQATGKVRIKVVDTYNYVVVPSKGTVKKDFSLPKQVKDYKINNRITTKLTVQRLKREKGFGCMATQKAIEKITTDYNAKYASTGFPNDCYVLIGKLLVMMMLAEIRAYRKQPQYVRTSIALINACMLVNGEEGFLNGKGAPLFHIYENVVRKNNDTGIDKLMHFLYSAKHAYMEGGKVAYLLRAVKEFVKDEMYSWVSDDKGWDDLDMEANRKGIAFGRQLPRK
;
A
#
# COMPACT_ATOMS: atom_id res chain seq x y z
N MET A 1 -25.19 -16.74 -3.32
CA MET A 1 -25.32 -18.21 -3.20
C MET A 1 -26.16 -18.65 -4.38
N ALA A 2 -25.64 -19.47 -5.28
CA ALA A 2 -26.46 -20.02 -6.35
C ALA A 2 -27.03 -21.35 -5.87
N GLN A 3 -28.34 -21.39 -5.63
CA GLN A 3 -29.09 -22.62 -5.49
C GLN A 3 -29.66 -22.96 -6.86
N ILE A 4 -29.13 -24.02 -7.49
CA ILE A 4 -29.80 -24.61 -8.65
C ILE A 4 -30.58 -25.81 -8.12
N ARG A 5 -31.90 -25.78 -8.32
CA ARG A 5 -32.81 -26.86 -7.96
C ARG A 5 -32.87 -27.82 -9.15
N ILE A 6 -32.17 -28.95 -9.04
CA ILE A 6 -32.27 -30.02 -10.05
C ILE A 6 -33.45 -30.91 -9.64
N THR A 7 -34.54 -30.85 -10.41
CA THR A 7 -35.67 -31.77 -10.27
C THR A 7 -35.43 -32.99 -11.17
N SER A 8 -34.87 -34.05 -10.58
CA SER A 8 -34.90 -35.42 -11.14
C SER A 8 -35.65 -36.32 -10.16
N PRO A 9 -36.55 -37.23 -10.61
CA PRO A 9 -37.47 -37.92 -9.72
C PRO A 9 -36.87 -38.97 -8.77
N GLN A 10 -35.56 -39.25 -8.81
CA GLN A 10 -35.03 -40.49 -8.19
C GLN A 10 -33.77 -40.38 -7.33
N ALA A 11 -33.31 -39.19 -6.92
CA ALA A 11 -32.29 -39.11 -5.88
C ALA A 11 -32.25 -37.75 -5.17
N THR A 12 -32.86 -37.65 -3.98
CA THR A 12 -32.63 -36.55 -3.04
C THR A 12 -31.33 -36.77 -2.26
N GLY A 13 -30.19 -36.65 -2.95
CA GLY A 13 -28.88 -36.61 -2.31
C GLY A 13 -28.37 -35.18 -2.17
N LYS A 14 -27.98 -34.76 -0.96
CA LYS A 14 -27.15 -33.54 -0.79
C LYS A 14 -25.74 -33.84 -1.32
N VAL A 15 -25.50 -33.56 -2.60
CA VAL A 15 -24.14 -33.63 -3.15
C VAL A 15 -23.31 -32.50 -2.54
N ARG A 16 -22.36 -32.83 -1.67
CA ARG A 16 -21.31 -31.91 -1.24
C ARG A 16 -20.33 -31.76 -2.40
N ILE A 17 -20.56 -30.75 -3.25
CA ILE A 17 -19.57 -30.38 -4.27
C ILE A 17 -18.35 -29.85 -3.54
N LYS A 18 -17.21 -30.53 -3.73
CA LYS A 18 -15.91 -30.12 -3.19
C LYS A 18 -15.57 -28.77 -3.82
N VAL A 19 -15.54 -27.71 -3.00
CA VAL A 19 -15.10 -26.38 -3.45
C VAL A 19 -13.73 -26.56 -4.10
N VAL A 20 -13.66 -26.29 -5.40
CA VAL A 20 -12.41 -26.40 -6.15
C VAL A 20 -11.45 -25.39 -5.53
N ASP A 21 -10.38 -25.89 -4.91
CA ASP A 21 -9.39 -24.99 -4.30
C ASP A 21 -8.74 -24.16 -5.42
N THR A 22 -8.80 -22.85 -5.27
CA THR A 22 -8.21 -21.87 -6.19
C THR A 22 -7.45 -20.83 -5.38
N TYR A 23 -6.32 -20.42 -5.93
CA TYR A 23 -5.46 -19.36 -5.42
C TYR A 23 -5.72 -18.03 -6.13
N ASN A 24 -6.79 -17.94 -6.91
CA ASN A 24 -7.33 -16.67 -7.38
C ASN A 24 -8.20 -16.03 -6.31
N TYR A 25 -8.00 -14.74 -6.09
CA TYR A 25 -8.73 -13.91 -5.16
C TYR A 25 -9.15 -12.61 -5.82
N VAL A 26 -10.25 -12.02 -5.34
CA VAL A 26 -10.66 -10.67 -5.69
C VAL A 26 -10.68 -9.78 -4.46
N VAL A 27 -10.31 -8.51 -4.62
CA VAL A 27 -10.49 -7.49 -3.58
C VAL A 27 -11.98 -7.27 -3.31
N VAL A 28 -12.34 -7.14 -2.05
CA VAL A 28 -13.66 -6.70 -1.58
C VAL A 28 -13.46 -5.29 -0.99
N PRO A 29 -13.64 -4.22 -1.79
CA PRO A 29 -13.28 -2.86 -1.40
C PRO A 29 -13.92 -2.41 -0.08
N SER A 30 -15.21 -2.69 0.06
CA SER A 30 -16.03 -2.32 1.22
C SER A 30 -15.61 -2.96 2.54
N LYS A 31 -14.69 -3.91 2.51
CA LYS A 31 -14.19 -4.62 3.69
C LYS A 31 -12.66 -4.58 3.82
N GLY A 32 -11.94 -4.00 2.85
CA GLY A 32 -10.48 -3.98 2.86
C GLY A 32 -9.85 -5.38 2.97
N THR A 33 -10.47 -6.35 2.28
CA THR A 33 -10.14 -7.78 2.36
C THR A 33 -10.21 -8.41 0.96
N VAL A 34 -10.01 -9.73 0.89
CA VAL A 34 -10.13 -10.51 -0.34
C VAL A 34 -11.05 -11.71 -0.13
N LYS A 35 -11.68 -12.17 -1.22
CA LYS A 35 -12.43 -13.44 -1.27
C LYS A 35 -11.91 -14.29 -2.44
N LYS A 36 -12.10 -15.61 -2.38
CA LYS A 36 -11.76 -16.49 -3.51
C LYS A 36 -12.54 -16.09 -4.76
N ASP A 37 -11.87 -16.14 -5.89
CA ASP A 37 -12.46 -15.91 -7.21
C ASP A 37 -12.68 -17.24 -7.92
N PHE A 38 -13.93 -17.67 -7.97
CA PHE A 38 -14.33 -18.88 -8.69
C PHE A 38 -14.83 -18.58 -10.11
N SER A 39 -14.86 -17.31 -10.53
CA SER A 39 -15.21 -16.95 -11.91
C SER A 39 -14.06 -17.19 -12.89
N LEU A 40 -12.83 -17.23 -12.39
CA LEU A 40 -11.63 -17.51 -13.16
C LEU A 40 -11.30 -19.02 -13.22
N PRO A 41 -10.56 -19.47 -14.25
CA PRO A 41 -10.05 -20.84 -14.30
C PRO A 41 -9.27 -21.20 -13.03
N LYS A 42 -9.37 -22.46 -12.62
CA LYS A 42 -8.64 -22.97 -11.44
C LYS A 42 -7.14 -22.66 -11.56
N GLN A 43 -6.60 -21.96 -10.58
CA GLN A 43 -5.17 -21.65 -10.46
C GLN A 43 -4.70 -22.12 -9.08
N VAL A 44 -3.65 -22.95 -9.02
CA VAL A 44 -3.14 -23.52 -7.75
C VAL A 44 -1.62 -23.43 -7.62
N LYS A 45 -0.94 -22.82 -8.59
CA LYS A 45 0.51 -22.61 -8.57
C LYS A 45 0.86 -21.33 -7.80
N ASP A 46 0.31 -20.21 -8.26
CA ASP A 46 0.60 -18.89 -7.71
C ASP A 46 -0.64 -18.25 -7.08
N TYR A 47 -0.46 -17.56 -5.96
CA TYR A 47 -1.50 -16.72 -5.40
C TYR A 47 -1.69 -15.48 -6.27
N LYS A 48 -2.94 -15.16 -6.59
CA LYS A 48 -3.29 -13.98 -7.38
C LYS A 48 -4.41 -13.19 -6.72
N ILE A 49 -4.30 -11.86 -6.73
CA ILE A 49 -5.38 -10.95 -6.36
C ILE A 49 -5.67 -10.07 -7.57
N ASN A 50 -6.88 -10.13 -8.12
CA ASN A 50 -7.27 -9.44 -9.36
C ASN A 50 -6.21 -9.67 -10.46
N ASN A 51 -5.86 -10.94 -10.71
CA ASN A 51 -4.84 -11.40 -11.66
C ASN A 51 -3.37 -10.99 -11.41
N ARG A 52 -3.08 -10.18 -10.39
CA ARG A 52 -1.69 -9.85 -10.00
C ARG A 52 -1.11 -10.91 -9.08
N ILE A 53 0.08 -11.41 -9.40
CA ILE A 53 0.81 -12.39 -8.58
C ILE A 53 1.07 -11.79 -7.18
N THR A 54 0.94 -12.62 -6.16
CA THR A 54 1.16 -12.25 -4.77
C THR A 54 1.61 -13.47 -3.96
N THR A 55 1.78 -13.28 -2.65
CA THR A 55 2.19 -14.35 -1.74
C THR A 55 1.02 -14.88 -0.92
N LYS A 56 1.15 -16.12 -0.44
CA LYS A 56 0.25 -16.70 0.57
C LYS A 56 0.13 -15.79 1.80
N LEU A 57 1.23 -15.21 2.27
CA LEU A 57 1.26 -14.33 3.43
C LEU A 57 0.38 -13.08 3.23
N THR A 58 0.46 -12.45 2.06
CA THR A 58 -0.37 -11.29 1.70
C THR A 58 -1.86 -11.64 1.75
N VAL A 59 -2.24 -12.79 1.19
CA VAL A 59 -3.63 -13.27 1.23
C VAL A 59 -4.08 -13.56 2.66
N GLN A 60 -3.27 -14.25 3.46
CA GLN A 60 -3.58 -14.52 4.88
C GLN A 60 -3.78 -13.23 5.68
N ARG A 61 -2.96 -12.19 5.43
CA ARG A 61 -3.12 -10.86 6.05
C ARG A 61 -4.42 -10.17 5.62
N LEU A 62 -4.72 -10.19 4.32
CA LEU A 62 -5.96 -9.60 3.81
C LEU A 62 -7.21 -10.33 4.31
N LYS A 63 -7.15 -11.64 4.50
CA LYS A 63 -8.21 -12.44 5.12
C LYS A 63 -8.27 -12.34 6.65
N ARG A 64 -7.36 -11.58 7.27
CA ARG A 64 -7.22 -11.44 8.74
C ARG A 64 -6.91 -12.77 9.46
N GLU A 65 -6.39 -13.75 8.74
CA GLU A 65 -5.89 -15.01 9.32
C GLU A 65 -4.51 -14.81 9.97
N LYS A 66 -3.78 -13.78 9.53
CA LYS A 66 -2.55 -13.28 10.16
C LYS A 66 -2.65 -11.77 10.33
N GLY A 67 -2.03 -11.26 11.39
CA GLY A 67 -1.87 -9.82 11.58
C GLY A 67 -1.03 -9.20 10.46
N PHE A 68 -1.30 -7.93 10.14
CA PHE A 68 -0.57 -7.17 9.11
C PHE A 68 0.93 -7.02 9.42
N GLY A 69 1.32 -7.05 10.70
CA GLY A 69 2.71 -6.87 11.13
C GLY A 69 3.23 -5.44 10.99
N CYS A 70 2.34 -4.49 10.68
CA CYS A 70 2.56 -3.06 10.53
C CYS A 70 1.23 -2.34 10.77
N MET A 71 1.21 -1.43 11.75
CA MET A 71 0.07 -0.57 12.07
C MET A 71 -0.23 0.42 10.94
N ALA A 72 0.81 0.95 10.27
CA ALA A 72 0.64 1.87 9.15
C ALA A 72 -0.14 1.23 7.99
N THR A 73 0.20 0.00 7.61
CA THR A 73 -0.54 -0.77 6.59
C THR A 73 -1.99 -0.99 7.01
N GLN A 74 -2.22 -1.43 8.26
CA GLN A 74 -3.56 -1.69 8.78
C GLN A 74 -4.42 -0.41 8.73
N LYS A 75 -3.89 0.70 9.25
CA LYS A 75 -4.61 1.97 9.35
C LYS A 75 -4.88 2.60 7.98
N ALA A 76 -3.94 2.47 7.04
CA ALA A 76 -4.16 2.91 5.66
C ALA A 76 -5.29 2.12 4.99
N ILE A 77 -5.33 0.80 5.14
CA ILE A 77 -6.43 -0.02 4.61
C ILE A 77 -7.76 0.33 5.29
N GLU A 78 -7.79 0.47 6.62
CA GLU A 78 -8.99 0.91 7.36
C GLU A 78 -9.50 2.26 6.85
N LYS A 79 -8.60 3.21 6.58
CA LYS A 79 -8.94 4.52 6.05
C LYS A 79 -9.52 4.44 4.63
N ILE A 80 -8.85 3.72 3.72
CA ILE A 80 -9.33 3.51 2.34
C ILE A 80 -10.71 2.84 2.36
N THR A 81 -10.89 1.79 3.14
CA THR A 81 -12.18 1.08 3.23
C THR A 81 -13.29 1.97 3.79
N THR A 82 -13.00 2.74 4.84
CA THR A 82 -13.98 3.66 5.43
C THR A 82 -14.40 4.74 4.44
N ASP A 83 -13.43 5.36 3.78
CA ASP A 83 -13.69 6.43 2.81
C ASP A 83 -14.39 5.90 1.55
N TYR A 84 -14.05 4.69 1.09
CA TYR A 84 -14.75 4.02 0.01
C TYR A 84 -16.24 3.86 0.35
N ASN A 85 -16.55 3.28 1.52
CA ASN A 85 -17.93 3.05 1.95
C ASN A 85 -18.72 4.34 2.17
N ALA A 86 -18.06 5.37 2.72
CA ALA A 86 -18.74 6.61 3.10
C ALA A 86 -18.92 7.60 1.94
N LYS A 87 -17.98 7.63 0.99
CA LYS A 87 -17.88 8.75 0.02
C LYS A 87 -17.61 8.31 -1.41
N TYR A 88 -16.80 7.27 -1.61
CA TYR A 88 -16.15 7.06 -2.91
C TYR A 88 -16.61 5.79 -3.66
N ALA A 89 -17.59 5.05 -3.13
CA ALA A 89 -18.08 3.83 -3.75
C ALA A 89 -18.62 4.05 -5.19
N SER A 90 -19.30 5.18 -5.44
CA SER A 90 -19.89 5.52 -6.74
C SER A 90 -19.06 6.51 -7.56
N THR A 91 -18.31 7.39 -6.93
CA THR A 91 -17.57 8.47 -7.61
C THR A 91 -16.07 8.21 -7.78
N GLY A 92 -15.55 7.18 -7.09
CA GLY A 92 -14.10 6.94 -6.99
C GLY A 92 -13.38 7.95 -6.10
N PHE A 93 -12.11 7.67 -5.81
CA PHE A 93 -11.26 8.52 -4.97
C PHE A 93 -10.79 9.78 -5.73
N PRO A 94 -10.53 10.90 -5.01
CA PRO A 94 -9.89 12.06 -5.61
C PRO A 94 -8.45 11.74 -6.03
N ASN A 95 -7.94 12.46 -7.03
CA ASN A 95 -6.61 12.19 -7.59
C ASN A 95 -5.48 12.38 -6.57
N ASP A 96 -5.68 13.24 -5.57
CA ASP A 96 -4.69 13.56 -4.55
C ASP A 96 -4.86 12.80 -3.23
N CYS A 97 -5.68 11.74 -3.21
CA CYS A 97 -5.85 10.89 -2.02
C CYS A 97 -4.53 10.30 -1.49
N TYR A 98 -3.50 10.16 -2.35
CA TYR A 98 -2.15 9.74 -1.97
C TYR A 98 -1.54 10.62 -0.87
N VAL A 99 -1.92 11.91 -0.80
CA VAL A 99 -1.43 12.84 0.23
C VAL A 99 -1.90 12.41 1.61
N LEU A 100 -3.20 12.12 1.73
CA LEU A 100 -3.80 11.72 2.99
C LEU A 100 -3.25 10.37 3.46
N ILE A 101 -3.17 9.41 2.54
CA ILE A 101 -2.63 8.08 2.82
C ILE A 101 -1.14 8.15 3.17
N GLY A 102 -0.34 8.93 2.43
CA GLY A 102 1.09 9.10 2.68
C GLY A 102 1.38 9.74 4.04
N LYS A 103 0.65 10.81 4.40
CA LYS A 103 0.73 11.41 5.74
C LYS A 103 0.38 10.40 6.83
N LEU A 104 -0.69 9.64 6.64
CA LEU A 104 -1.11 8.60 7.58
C LEU A 104 -0.03 7.53 7.76
N LEU A 105 0.61 7.06 6.68
CA LEU A 105 1.70 6.08 6.75
C LEU A 105 2.86 6.59 7.61
N VAL A 106 3.31 7.82 7.38
CA VAL A 106 4.41 8.42 8.16
C VAL A 106 4.03 8.58 9.64
N MET A 107 2.81 9.06 9.92
CA MET A 107 2.33 9.23 11.31
C MET A 107 2.22 7.90 12.06
N MET A 108 1.72 6.84 11.39
CA MET A 108 1.62 5.52 12.00
C MET A 108 3.00 4.87 12.16
N MET A 109 3.93 5.09 11.22
CA MET A 109 5.32 4.66 11.37
C MET A 109 6.00 5.33 12.57
N LEU A 110 5.81 6.64 12.74
CA LEU A 110 6.28 7.37 13.93
C LEU A 110 5.72 6.78 15.24
N ALA A 111 4.46 6.32 15.22
CA ALA A 111 3.80 5.70 16.36
C ALA A 111 4.28 4.27 16.64
N GLU A 112 4.76 3.53 15.62
CA GLU A 112 5.30 2.17 15.74
C GLU A 112 6.73 2.14 16.29
N ILE A 113 7.57 3.11 15.94
CA ILE A 113 8.99 3.16 16.33
C ILE A 113 9.22 3.58 17.80
N ARG A 114 8.35 3.16 18.71
CA ARG A 114 8.41 3.46 20.16
C ARG A 114 9.72 3.01 20.81
N ALA A 115 10.35 1.96 20.28
CA ALA A 115 11.66 1.51 20.75
C ALA A 115 12.76 2.59 20.62
N TYR A 116 12.59 3.55 19.70
CA TYR A 116 13.52 4.64 19.45
C TYR A 116 13.15 5.93 20.19
N ARG A 117 12.30 5.87 21.22
CA ARG A 117 11.87 7.07 21.99
C ARG A 117 13.05 7.90 22.55
N LYS A 118 14.19 7.26 22.82
CA LYS A 118 15.41 7.92 23.32
C LYS A 118 16.18 8.68 22.24
N GLN A 119 15.90 8.41 20.96
CA GLN A 119 16.54 9.11 19.84
C GLN A 119 15.92 10.49 19.66
N PRO A 120 16.70 11.48 19.18
CA PRO A 120 16.15 12.79 18.82
C PRO A 120 14.97 12.69 17.85
N GLN A 121 14.05 13.64 17.94
CA GLN A 121 12.85 13.66 17.09
C GLN A 121 13.19 13.58 15.60
N TYR A 122 14.29 14.22 15.17
CA TYR A 122 14.69 14.16 13.77
C TYR A 122 15.11 12.76 13.29
N VAL A 123 15.80 11.99 14.12
CA VAL A 123 16.18 10.61 13.81
C VAL A 123 14.94 9.74 13.67
N ARG A 124 13.99 9.89 14.61
CA ARG A 124 12.73 9.14 14.59
C ARG A 124 11.92 9.44 13.33
N THR A 125 11.78 10.72 12.97
CA THR A 125 11.08 11.12 11.74
C THR A 125 11.77 10.59 10.49
N SER A 126 13.11 10.62 10.41
CA SER A 126 13.86 10.03 9.30
C SER A 126 13.60 8.53 9.17
N ILE A 127 13.65 7.77 10.27
CA ILE A 127 13.35 6.32 10.26
C ILE A 127 11.91 6.07 9.81
N ALA A 128 10.95 6.86 10.29
CA ALA A 128 9.55 6.71 9.90
C ALA A 128 9.32 6.98 8.41
N LEU A 129 9.97 8.01 7.85
CA LEU A 129 9.91 8.31 6.41
C LEU A 129 10.53 7.18 5.57
N ILE A 130 11.71 6.68 5.97
CA ILE A 130 12.35 5.54 5.29
C ILE A 130 11.42 4.32 5.29
N ASN A 131 10.90 3.94 6.45
CA ASN A 131 10.01 2.78 6.56
C ASN A 131 8.70 2.98 5.79
N ALA A 132 8.17 4.20 5.73
CA ALA A 132 6.99 4.51 4.93
C ALA A 132 7.26 4.35 3.42
N CYS A 133 8.41 4.80 2.92
CA CYS A 133 8.85 4.54 1.54
C CYS A 133 8.97 3.02 1.27
N MET A 134 9.65 2.28 2.15
CA MET A 134 9.82 0.83 1.99
C MET A 134 8.50 0.05 2.03
N LEU A 135 7.45 0.57 2.69
CA LEU A 135 6.13 -0.09 2.66
C LEU A 135 5.47 -0.05 1.28
N VAL A 136 5.77 0.95 0.46
CA VAL A 136 5.11 1.13 -0.84
C VAL A 136 6.01 0.73 -2.01
N ASN A 137 7.30 0.56 -1.77
CA ASN A 137 8.25 0.10 -2.77
C ASN A 137 8.18 -1.44 -2.95
N GLY A 138 7.75 -1.87 -4.13
CA GLY A 138 7.65 -3.27 -4.50
C GLY A 138 8.99 -3.93 -4.85
N GLU A 139 9.97 -3.15 -5.33
CA GLU A 139 11.33 -3.62 -5.65
C GLU A 139 12.07 -3.99 -4.36
N GLU A 140 11.83 -3.24 -3.29
CA GLU A 140 12.31 -3.49 -1.93
C GLU A 140 11.45 -4.50 -1.14
N GLY A 141 10.55 -5.21 -1.83
CA GLY A 141 9.74 -6.28 -1.26
C GLY A 141 8.71 -5.81 -0.22
N PHE A 142 8.27 -4.55 -0.26
CA PHE A 142 7.25 -3.97 0.63
C PHE A 142 7.57 -4.11 2.13
N LEU A 143 8.81 -3.83 2.54
CA LEU A 143 9.28 -3.97 3.93
C LEU A 143 8.99 -5.38 4.47
N ASN A 144 9.60 -6.40 3.85
CA ASN A 144 9.36 -7.81 4.17
C ASN A 144 7.88 -8.22 4.02
N GLY A 145 7.24 -7.75 2.95
CA GLY A 145 5.85 -8.03 2.59
C GLY A 145 4.81 -7.36 3.47
N LYS A 146 5.19 -6.53 4.45
CA LYS A 146 4.27 -5.83 5.35
C LYS A 146 3.36 -4.87 4.60
N GLY A 147 3.89 -4.20 3.58
CA GLY A 147 3.14 -3.26 2.75
C GLY A 147 2.36 -3.88 1.59
N ALA A 148 2.65 -5.14 1.22
CA ALA A 148 2.00 -5.80 0.08
C ALA A 148 0.46 -5.83 0.17
N PRO A 149 -0.19 -6.02 1.34
CA PRO A 149 -1.64 -5.88 1.47
C PRO A 149 -2.16 -4.49 1.08
N LEU A 150 -1.44 -3.42 1.45
CA LEU A 150 -1.82 -2.06 1.08
C LEU A 150 -1.70 -1.88 -0.43
N PHE A 151 -0.64 -2.38 -1.06
CA PHE A 151 -0.50 -2.34 -2.51
C PHE A 151 -1.72 -2.90 -3.23
N HIS A 152 -2.16 -4.11 -2.86
CA HIS A 152 -3.32 -4.72 -3.51
C HIS A 152 -4.62 -3.97 -3.22
N ILE A 153 -4.81 -3.41 -2.02
CA ILE A 153 -6.01 -2.61 -1.74
C ILE A 153 -5.96 -1.29 -2.51
N TYR A 154 -4.84 -0.57 -2.49
CA TYR A 154 -4.69 0.72 -3.16
C TYR A 154 -4.88 0.59 -4.67
N GLU A 155 -4.20 -0.36 -5.31
CA GLU A 155 -4.25 -0.59 -6.75
C GLU A 155 -5.60 -1.06 -7.29
N ASN A 156 -6.47 -1.60 -6.44
CA ASN A 156 -7.79 -2.11 -6.86
C ASN A 156 -8.96 -1.27 -6.35
N VAL A 157 -8.73 -0.35 -5.42
CA VAL A 157 -9.79 0.47 -4.80
C VAL A 157 -9.59 1.95 -5.07
N VAL A 158 -8.35 2.42 -5.04
CA VAL A 158 -8.00 3.84 -5.19
C VAL A 158 -7.63 4.16 -6.64
N ARG A 159 -6.84 3.29 -7.27
CA ARG A 159 -6.38 3.48 -8.65
C ARG A 159 -7.57 3.46 -9.62
N LYS A 160 -7.66 4.51 -10.44
CA LYS A 160 -8.59 4.63 -11.57
C LYS A 160 -7.87 4.46 -12.91
N ASN A 161 -6.63 4.92 -12.97
CA ASN A 161 -5.78 4.95 -14.16
C ASN A 161 -4.30 4.94 -13.74
N ASN A 162 -3.37 5.28 -14.63
CA ASN A 162 -1.94 5.34 -14.29
C ASN A 162 -1.62 6.48 -13.31
N ASP A 163 -2.43 7.53 -13.31
CA ASP A 163 -2.13 8.77 -12.57
C ASP A 163 -2.67 8.78 -11.13
N THR A 164 -3.28 7.68 -10.70
CA THR A 164 -3.87 7.53 -9.34
C THR A 164 -3.42 6.25 -8.65
N GLY A 165 -2.45 5.56 -9.24
CA GLY A 165 -1.87 4.34 -8.69
C GLY A 165 -1.00 4.60 -7.45
N ILE A 166 -0.45 3.51 -6.90
CA ILE A 166 0.49 3.58 -5.77
C ILE A 166 1.74 4.40 -6.10
N ASP A 167 2.05 4.55 -7.38
CA ASP A 167 3.16 5.35 -7.88
C ASP A 167 3.13 6.81 -7.40
N LYS A 168 1.98 7.50 -7.49
CA LYS A 168 1.84 8.86 -6.94
C LYS A 168 2.04 8.91 -5.41
N LEU A 169 1.69 7.82 -4.71
CA LEU A 169 1.98 7.68 -3.28
C LEU A 169 3.49 7.49 -3.02
N MET A 170 4.21 6.78 -3.90
CA MET A 170 5.67 6.69 -3.87
C MET A 170 6.30 8.07 -4.07
N HIS A 171 5.93 8.79 -5.13
CA HIS A 171 6.37 10.17 -5.39
C HIS A 171 6.24 11.07 -4.17
N PHE A 172 5.04 11.11 -3.59
CA PHE A 172 4.77 11.90 -2.40
C PHE A 172 5.70 11.54 -1.22
N LEU A 173 5.85 10.25 -0.91
CA LEU A 173 6.63 9.78 0.24
C LEU A 173 8.13 9.99 0.04
N TYR A 174 8.65 9.70 -1.16
CA TYR A 174 10.07 9.88 -1.49
C TYR A 174 10.47 11.35 -1.51
N SER A 175 9.63 12.21 -2.07
CA SER A 175 9.81 13.66 -2.02
C SER A 175 9.74 14.22 -0.59
N ALA A 176 8.83 13.71 0.25
CA ALA A 176 8.77 14.08 1.66
C ALA A 176 10.01 13.63 2.44
N LYS A 177 10.49 12.40 2.20
CA LYS A 177 11.73 11.85 2.75
C LYS A 177 12.90 12.78 2.40
N HIS A 178 13.05 13.09 1.11
CA HIS A 178 14.13 13.93 0.62
C HIS A 178 14.12 15.33 1.25
N ALA A 179 13.00 16.05 1.15
CA ALA A 179 12.89 17.41 1.67
C ALA A 179 13.06 17.50 3.20
N TYR A 180 12.74 16.42 3.92
CA TYR A 180 13.05 16.34 5.35
C TYR A 180 14.55 16.20 5.59
N MET A 181 15.20 15.34 4.80
CA MET A 181 16.61 14.92 4.93
C MET A 181 17.64 15.95 4.45
N GLU A 182 17.28 16.82 3.50
CA GLU A 182 18.12 17.94 3.05
C GLU A 182 18.35 19.01 4.14
N GLY A 183 17.57 19.01 5.23
CA GLY A 183 17.84 19.89 6.37
C GLY A 183 19.16 19.51 7.06
N GLY A 184 20.17 20.39 6.99
CA GLY A 184 21.60 20.09 7.20
C GLY A 184 22.05 19.22 8.39
N LYS A 185 21.24 19.04 9.46
CA LYS A 185 21.54 18.07 10.54
C LYS A 185 21.29 16.61 10.14
N VAL A 186 20.36 16.33 9.22
CA VAL A 186 19.98 14.98 8.80
C VAL A 186 20.93 14.45 7.71
N ALA A 187 21.40 15.34 6.82
CA ALA A 187 22.39 15.02 5.78
C ALA A 187 23.70 14.39 6.34
N TYR A 188 24.11 14.79 7.55
CA TYR A 188 25.32 14.25 8.20
C TYR A 188 25.16 12.78 8.65
N LEU A 189 23.96 12.39 9.11
CA LEU A 189 23.64 11.00 9.47
C LEU A 189 23.55 10.09 8.23
N LEU A 190 23.01 10.62 7.13
CA LEU A 190 22.79 9.87 5.88
C LEU A 190 24.06 9.62 5.07
N ARG A 191 25.13 10.39 5.31
CA ARG A 191 26.45 10.12 4.72
C ARG A 191 26.98 8.74 5.13
N ALA A 192 26.48 8.16 6.23
CA ALA A 192 26.79 6.80 6.67
C ALA A 192 25.93 5.70 6.02
N VAL A 193 24.75 6.03 5.46
CA VAL A 193 23.79 5.08 4.86
C VAL A 193 23.88 5.13 3.32
N LYS A 194 25.12 5.22 2.84
CA LYS A 194 25.57 5.77 1.54
C LYS A 194 24.92 5.22 0.26
N GLU A 195 24.18 4.13 0.30
CA GLU A 195 23.65 3.44 -0.89
C GLU A 195 22.21 3.80 -1.24
N PHE A 196 21.37 4.23 -0.29
CA PHE A 196 19.92 4.40 -0.55
C PHE A 196 19.51 5.80 -1.06
N VAL A 197 20.40 6.78 -0.95
CA VAL A 197 20.07 8.20 -1.17
C VAL A 197 20.57 8.70 -2.51
N LYS A 198 21.53 8.09 -3.19
CA LYS A 198 22.09 8.68 -4.41
C LYS A 198 21.41 8.22 -5.69
N ASP A 199 21.13 6.92 -5.84
CA ASP A 199 20.74 6.40 -7.17
C ASP A 199 19.23 6.44 -7.44
N GLU A 200 18.37 6.20 -6.44
CA GLU A 200 16.91 6.41 -6.57
C GLU A 200 16.50 7.90 -6.49
N MET A 201 17.36 8.79 -6.00
CA MET A 201 16.99 10.18 -5.67
C MET A 201 17.05 11.12 -6.87
N TYR A 202 18.06 10.98 -7.73
CA TYR A 202 18.21 11.86 -8.86
C TYR A 202 17.17 11.59 -9.95
N SER A 203 16.70 10.35 -10.12
CA SER A 203 15.69 10.03 -11.13
C SER A 203 14.29 10.56 -10.80
N TRP A 204 13.92 10.71 -9.52
CA TRP A 204 12.57 11.12 -9.10
C TRP A 204 12.41 12.64 -8.87
N VAL A 205 13.52 13.37 -8.78
CA VAL A 205 13.57 14.80 -8.42
C VAL A 205 14.23 15.66 -9.52
N SER A 206 14.87 15.06 -10.53
CA SER A 206 15.31 15.79 -11.72
C SER A 206 14.13 16.05 -12.66
N ASP A 207 14.06 17.26 -13.23
CA ASP A 207 13.14 17.64 -14.32
C ASP A 207 13.50 16.92 -15.65
N ASP A 208 13.99 15.68 -15.59
CA ASP A 208 14.35 14.94 -16.78
C ASP A 208 13.09 14.48 -17.52
N LYS A 209 13.09 14.71 -18.83
CA LYS A 209 11.98 14.49 -19.77
C LYS A 209 11.43 13.06 -19.66
N GLY A 210 10.33 12.90 -18.91
CA GLY A 210 9.63 11.62 -18.72
C GLY A 210 8.48 11.65 -17.72
N TRP A 211 8.43 12.65 -16.83
CA TRP A 211 7.43 12.75 -15.76
C TRP A 211 6.19 13.56 -16.17
N ASP A 212 5.00 13.09 -15.75
CA ASP A 212 3.75 13.82 -15.99
C ASP A 212 3.53 14.93 -14.95
N ASP A 213 2.63 15.89 -15.24
CA ASP A 213 2.35 17.01 -14.33
C ASP A 213 1.84 16.55 -12.94
N LEU A 214 1.26 15.35 -12.86
CA LEU A 214 0.70 14.78 -11.63
C LEU A 214 1.79 14.14 -10.75
N ASP A 215 2.86 13.60 -11.34
CA ASP A 215 4.08 13.23 -10.63
C ASP A 215 4.73 14.45 -9.99
N MET A 216 4.83 15.53 -10.75
CA MET A 216 5.37 16.80 -10.28
C MET A 216 4.49 17.42 -9.17
N GLU A 217 3.16 17.27 -9.24
CA GLU A 217 2.27 17.66 -8.15
C GLU A 217 2.48 16.80 -6.90
N ALA A 218 2.56 15.47 -7.04
CA ALA A 218 2.79 14.57 -5.93
C ALA A 218 4.12 14.87 -5.24
N ASN A 219 5.17 15.13 -6.02
CA ASN A 219 6.47 15.56 -5.55
C ASN A 219 6.40 16.88 -4.78
N ARG A 220 5.78 17.93 -5.35
CA ARG A 220 5.61 19.23 -4.68
C ARG A 220 4.87 19.11 -3.35
N LYS A 221 3.79 18.34 -3.30
CA LYS A 221 3.02 18.08 -2.06
C LYS A 221 3.86 17.29 -1.05
N GLY A 222 4.65 16.33 -1.51
CA GLY A 222 5.60 15.58 -0.70
C GLY A 222 6.66 16.48 -0.08
N ILE A 223 7.33 17.32 -0.88
CA ILE A 223 8.34 18.30 -0.43
C ILE A 223 7.75 19.23 0.63
N ALA A 224 6.56 19.79 0.37
CA ALA A 224 5.88 20.68 1.30
C ALA A 224 5.62 19.98 2.65
N PHE A 225 5.11 18.75 2.62
CA PHE A 225 4.90 17.95 3.83
C PHE A 225 6.21 17.64 4.55
N GLY A 226 7.25 17.18 3.84
CA GLY A 226 8.56 16.90 4.40
C GLY A 226 9.18 18.10 5.11
N ARG A 227 9.08 19.31 4.54
CA ARG A 227 9.59 20.54 5.15
C ARG A 227 8.88 20.92 6.45
N GLN A 228 7.58 20.61 6.57
CA GLN A 228 6.74 20.89 7.73
C GLN A 228 6.95 19.93 8.90
N LEU A 229 7.58 18.77 8.68
CA LEU A 229 7.77 17.78 9.74
C LEU A 229 8.71 18.29 10.84
N PRO A 230 8.43 17.99 12.14
CA PRO A 230 9.25 18.44 13.25
C PRO A 230 10.69 17.91 13.18
N ARG A 231 11.66 18.79 13.44
CA ARG A 231 13.11 18.47 13.50
C ARG A 231 13.73 18.67 14.90
N LYS A 232 13.00 19.30 15.81
CA LYS A 232 13.40 19.55 17.20
C LYS A 232 12.63 18.60 18.11
#